data_AF-A0A3S4K7N2-F1
#
_entry.id   AF-A0A3S4K7N2-F1
#
_cell.length_a   1.000
_cell.length_b   1.000
_cell.length_c   1.000
_cell.angle_alpha   90.00
_cell.angle_beta   90.00
_cell.angle_gamma   90.00
#
_symmetry.space_group_name_H-M   'P 1'
#
loop_
_entity.id
_entity.type
_entity.pdbx_description
1 polymer ?
#
loop_
_entity_poly.entity_id
_entity_poly.type
_entity_poly.pdbx_seq_one_letter_code
_entity_poly.pdbx_strand_id
1 'polypeptide(L)'
;MDDQLKQSALDFHEFPVPGKIQVSPTKPLATQRDLALAYSPGVAAPCLEIEKDPLKAYKYTARGNLVAVISNGTAVLGLGNIGALAGKTGDGRQGRSV
;
A
#
# COMPACT_ATOMS: atom_id res chain seq x y z
N MET A 1 10.52 -21.28 20.55
CA MET A 1 9.52 -20.20 20.49
C MET A 1 8.48 -20.55 21.53
N ASP A 2 8.17 -19.65 22.44
CA ASP A 2 7.09 -19.87 23.40
C ASP A 2 5.77 -20.03 22.61
N ASP A 3 4.99 -21.06 22.91
CA ASP A 3 3.73 -21.37 22.21
C ASP A 3 2.72 -20.23 22.35
N GLN A 4 2.77 -19.51 23.48
CA GLN A 4 1.95 -18.32 23.69
C GLN A 4 2.34 -17.20 22.71
N LEU A 5 3.64 -16.94 22.55
CA LEU A 5 4.13 -15.90 21.63
C LEU A 5 3.80 -16.23 20.17
N LYS A 6 3.86 -17.51 19.79
CA LYS A 6 3.46 -17.97 18.45
C LYS A 6 1.99 -17.68 18.19
N GLN A 7 1.10 -18.05 19.12
CA GLN A 7 -0.34 -17.83 18.95
C GLN A 7 -0.67 -16.33 18.92
N SER A 8 -0.09 -15.53 19.82
CA SER A 8 -0.29 -14.07 19.81
C SER A 8 0.18 -13.42 18.51
N ALA A 9 1.27 -13.89 17.91
CA ALA A 9 1.74 -13.37 16.63
C ALA A 9 0.78 -13.70 15.47
N LEU A 10 0.15 -14.87 15.48
CA LEU A 10 -0.86 -15.25 14.50
C LEU A 10 -2.11 -14.38 14.66
N ASP A 11 -2.64 -14.30 15.89
CA ASP A 11 -3.83 -13.53 16.20
C ASP A 11 -3.65 -12.04 15.85
N PHE A 12 -2.46 -11.47 16.11
CA PHE A 12 -2.13 -10.08 15.76
C PHE A 12 -2.15 -9.81 14.24
N HIS A 13 -1.78 -10.79 13.42
CA HIS A 13 -1.83 -10.64 11.96
C HIS A 13 -3.20 -11.03 11.38
N GLU A 14 -4.05 -11.71 12.15
CA GLU A 14 -5.36 -12.19 11.73
C GLU A 14 -6.50 -11.23 12.09
N PHE A 15 -6.53 -10.73 13.32
CA PHE A 15 -7.67 -10.01 13.87
C PHE A 15 -7.31 -8.58 14.34
N PRO A 16 -8.27 -7.64 14.32
CA PRO A 16 -9.62 -7.74 13.75
C PRO A 16 -9.65 -7.59 12.23
N VAL A 17 -8.62 -6.96 11.65
CA VAL A 17 -8.43 -6.82 10.21
C VAL A 17 -7.07 -7.41 9.88
N PRO A 18 -7.02 -8.46 9.06
CA PRO A 18 -5.74 -9.11 8.90
C PRO A 18 -4.75 -8.28 8.06
N GLY A 19 -3.45 -8.49 8.31
CA GLY A 19 -2.36 -7.70 7.71
C GLY A 19 -2.04 -6.40 8.45
N LYS A 20 -0.90 -5.79 8.10
CA LYS A 20 -0.33 -4.63 8.83
C LYS A 20 -0.34 -3.31 8.05
N ILE A 21 -0.74 -3.33 6.78
CA ILE A 21 -0.76 -2.14 5.92
C ILE A 21 -2.21 -1.80 5.57
N GLN A 22 -2.50 -0.51 5.60
CA GLN A 22 -3.75 0.10 5.13
C GLN A 22 -3.40 1.29 4.23
N VAL A 23 -4.22 1.51 3.19
CA VAL A 23 -4.18 2.71 2.36
C VAL A 23 -5.36 3.60 2.72
N SER A 24 -5.08 4.85 3.07
CA SER A 24 -6.10 5.84 3.41
C SER A 24 -5.95 7.10 2.55
N PRO A 25 -7.05 7.70 2.07
CA PRO A 25 -6.99 8.97 1.34
C PRO A 25 -6.39 10.09 2.18
N THR A 26 -5.59 10.96 1.56
CA THR A 26 -5.00 12.14 2.22
C THR A 26 -5.84 13.41 2.05
N LYS A 27 -6.88 13.37 1.19
CA LYS A 27 -7.79 14.48 0.90
C LYS A 27 -9.22 14.10 1.29
N PRO A 28 -10.06 15.06 1.71
CA PRO A 28 -11.48 14.81 1.94
C PRO A 28 -12.15 14.26 0.68
N LEU A 29 -13.08 13.33 0.86
CA LEU A 29 -13.88 12.71 -0.20
C LEU A 29 -15.37 12.66 0.21
N ALA A 30 -15.84 13.65 0.98
CA ALA A 30 -17.15 13.61 1.62
C ALA A 30 -18.27 14.19 0.74
N THR A 31 -17.93 15.03 -0.23
CA THR A 31 -18.91 15.74 -1.06
C THR A 31 -18.79 15.39 -2.54
N GLN A 32 -19.84 15.65 -3.31
CA GLN A 32 -19.81 15.51 -4.78
C GLN A 32 -18.70 16.37 -5.41
N ARG A 33 -18.42 17.54 -4.84
CA ARG A 33 -17.32 18.41 -5.28
C ARG A 33 -15.96 17.75 -5.05
N ASP A 34 -15.77 17.13 -3.88
CA ASP A 34 -14.52 16.42 -3.57
C ASP A 34 -14.30 15.25 -4.53
N LEU A 35 -15.35 14.49 -4.83
CA LEU A 35 -15.29 13.41 -5.81
C LEU A 35 -14.98 13.92 -7.22
N ALA A 36 -15.59 15.03 -7.64
CA ALA A 36 -15.32 15.63 -8.95
C ALA A 36 -13.88 16.17 -9.07
N LEU A 37 -13.23 16.53 -7.95
CA LEU A 37 -11.82 16.93 -7.92
C LEU A 37 -10.87 15.74 -7.88
N ALA A 38 -11.20 14.70 -7.11
CA ALA A 38 -10.37 13.51 -6.95
C ALA A 38 -10.45 12.57 -8.16
N TYR A 39 -11.58 12.59 -8.88
CA TYR A 39 -11.85 11.78 -10.06
C TYR A 39 -12.19 12.66 -11.26
N SER A 40 -12.82 12.08 -12.28
CA SER A 40 -13.30 12.79 -13.45
C SER A 40 -14.34 13.87 -13.05
N PRO A 41 -14.26 15.10 -13.59
CA PRO A 41 -13.29 15.59 -14.60
C PRO A 41 -12.01 16.21 -14.00
N GLY A 42 -11.92 16.44 -12.69
CA GLY A 42 -10.84 17.21 -12.05
C GLY A 42 -9.45 16.59 -12.15
N VAL A 43 -9.36 15.25 -12.15
CA VAL A 43 -8.10 14.52 -12.28
C VAL A 43 -7.38 14.75 -13.63
N ALA A 44 -8.08 15.25 -14.65
CA ALA A 44 -7.47 15.51 -15.96
C ALA A 44 -6.40 16.61 -15.91
N ALA A 45 -6.58 17.63 -15.06
CA ALA A 45 -5.65 18.75 -14.95
C ALA A 45 -4.23 18.32 -14.50
N PRO A 46 -4.04 17.58 -13.37
CA PRO A 46 -2.71 17.10 -13.01
C PRO A 46 -2.12 16.14 -14.04
N CYS A 47 -2.94 15.33 -14.73
CA CYS A 47 -2.46 14.42 -15.78
C CYS A 47 -1.85 15.18 -16.97
N LEU A 48 -2.54 16.19 -17.51
CA LEU A 48 -2.05 17.01 -18.61
C LEU A 48 -0.81 17.82 -18.22
N GLU A 49 -0.71 18.24 -16.96
CA GLU A 49 0.48 18.94 -16.47
C GLU A 49 1.70 18.00 -16.36
N ILE A 50 1.49 16.74 -15.95
CA ILE A 50 2.55 15.72 -15.90
C ILE A 50 2.97 15.27 -17.30
N GLU A 51 2.03 15.19 -18.25
CA GLU A 51 2.33 14.90 -19.66
C GLU A 51 3.30 15.95 -20.25
N LYS A 52 3.04 17.24 -19.98
CA LYS A 52 3.92 18.33 -20.42
C LYS A 52 5.27 18.35 -19.70
N ASP A 53 5.28 18.01 -18.42
CA ASP A 53 6.48 17.99 -17.58
C ASP A 53 6.44 16.81 -16.59
N PRO A 54 7.14 15.70 -16.90
CA PRO A 54 7.17 14.51 -16.06
C PRO A 54 7.65 14.75 -14.62
N LEU A 55 8.43 15.81 -14.37
CA LEU A 55 8.91 16.13 -13.02
C LEU A 55 7.77 16.63 -12.11
N LYS A 56 6.69 17.15 -12.66
CA LYS A 56 5.49 17.53 -11.88
C LYS A 56 4.81 16.34 -11.21
N ALA A 57 5.16 15.10 -11.57
CA ALA A 57 4.73 13.91 -10.84
C ALA A 57 5.10 13.97 -9.35
N TYR A 58 6.23 14.58 -8.99
CA TYR A 58 6.63 14.78 -7.58
C TYR A 58 5.75 15.79 -6.84
N LYS A 59 5.10 16.71 -7.56
CA LYS A 59 4.24 17.75 -6.99
C LYS A 59 2.79 17.31 -6.85
N TYR A 60 2.27 16.57 -7.83
CA TYR A 60 0.85 16.23 -7.93
C TYR A 60 0.50 14.80 -7.54
N THR A 61 1.49 13.97 -7.19
CA THR A 61 1.25 12.57 -6.78
C THR A 61 2.00 12.23 -5.49
N ALA A 62 1.69 11.07 -4.90
CA ALA A 62 2.39 10.57 -3.73
C ALA A 62 3.85 10.13 -4.01
N ARG A 63 4.32 10.18 -5.27
CA ARG A 63 5.64 9.68 -5.70
C ARG A 63 6.80 10.23 -4.87
N GLY A 64 6.73 11.48 -4.43
CA GLY A 64 7.79 12.09 -3.62
C GLY A 64 8.01 11.45 -2.24
N ASN A 65 7.02 10.72 -1.73
CA ASN A 65 7.08 10.09 -0.41
C ASN A 65 6.76 8.57 -0.45
N LEU A 66 6.55 8.01 -1.64
CA LEU A 66 6.22 6.60 -1.81
C LEU A 66 7.49 5.77 -2.02
N VAL A 67 7.77 4.86 -1.08
CA VAL A 67 8.89 3.91 -1.16
C VAL A 67 8.32 2.51 -1.34
N ALA A 68 8.78 1.80 -2.37
CA ALA A 68 8.41 0.41 -2.61
C ALA A 68 9.43 -0.54 -1.97
N VAL A 69 8.96 -1.48 -1.15
CA VAL A 69 9.76 -2.60 -0.64
C VAL A 69 9.56 -3.78 -1.59
N ILE A 70 10.59 -4.13 -2.36
CA ILE A 70 10.52 -5.20 -3.37
C ILE A 70 11.38 -6.38 -2.91
N SER A 71 10.79 -7.55 -2.76
CA SER A 71 11.48 -8.80 -2.45
C SER A 71 10.88 -9.96 -3.22
N ASN A 72 11.73 -10.87 -3.70
CA ASN A 72 11.33 -12.12 -4.36
C ASN A 72 11.13 -13.29 -3.38
N GLY A 73 11.34 -13.08 -2.08
CA GLY A 73 11.10 -14.08 -1.03
C GLY A 73 12.13 -15.21 -0.96
N THR A 74 13.28 -15.09 -1.62
CA THR A 74 14.31 -16.14 -1.64
C THR A 74 15.19 -16.16 -0.39
N ALA A 75 15.16 -15.09 0.42
CA ALA A 75 15.87 -14.99 1.69
C ALA A 75 15.01 -14.19 2.69
N VAL A 76 13.99 -14.84 3.25
CA VAL A 76 13.16 -14.21 4.30
C VAL A 76 13.83 -14.43 5.65
N LEU A 77 14.51 -13.40 6.15
CA LEU A 77 15.29 -13.42 7.39
C LEU A 77 16.33 -14.55 7.40
N GLY A 78 16.05 -15.67 8.09
CA GLY A 78 16.87 -16.89 8.12
C GLY A 78 16.11 -18.15 7.72
N LEU A 79 14.91 -18.01 7.17
CA LEU A 79 14.04 -19.12 6.78
C LEU A 79 14.34 -19.66 5.36
N GLY A 80 15.29 -19.04 4.65
CA GLY A 80 15.63 -19.39 3.28
C GLY A 80 14.55 -18.97 2.28
N ASN A 81 14.43 -19.74 1.20
CA ASN A 81 13.48 -19.49 0.13
C ASN A 81 12.11 -20.08 0.47
N ILE A 82 11.25 -19.27 1.09
CA ILE A 82 9.88 -19.64 1.44
C ILE A 82 8.86 -19.04 0.44
N GLY A 83 9.33 -18.43 -0.64
CA GLY A 83 8.52 -17.85 -1.70
C GLY A 83 7.93 -16.48 -1.36
N ALA A 84 7.53 -15.75 -2.42
CA ALA A 84 7.09 -14.37 -2.32
C ALA A 84 5.87 -14.16 -1.41
N LEU A 85 4.95 -15.12 -1.36
CA LEU A 85 3.76 -15.04 -0.51
C LEU A 85 4.08 -15.12 0.98
N ALA A 86 5.07 -15.92 1.37
CA ALA A 86 5.43 -16.06 2.79
C ALA A 86 6.23 -14.84 3.30
N GLY A 87 7.06 -14.23 2.44
CA GLY A 87 7.75 -12.97 2.73
C GLY A 87 6.81 -11.77 2.93
N LYS A 88 5.58 -11.85 2.41
CA LYS A 88 4.53 -10.82 2.50
C LYS A 88 3.98 -10.61 3.93
N THR A 89 4.30 -11.47 4.88
CA THR A 89 4.00 -11.18 6.29
C THR A 89 4.87 -10.02 6.83
N GLY A 90 6.04 -9.79 6.23
CA GLY A 90 6.91 -8.65 6.51
C GLY A 90 6.40 -7.33 5.92
N ASP A 91 5.74 -7.39 4.76
CA ASP A 91 5.26 -6.23 4.01
C ASP A 91 3.77 -6.40 3.68
N GLY A 92 2.92 -5.59 4.33
CA GLY A 92 1.49 -5.79 4.49
C GLY A 92 0.63 -5.93 3.23
N ARG A 93 -0.66 -6.15 3.48
CA ARG A 93 -1.61 -6.79 2.56
C ARG A 93 -1.82 -6.06 1.23
N GLN A 94 -1.93 -6.88 0.17
CA GLN A 94 -2.75 -6.55 -1.00
C GLN A 94 -4.21 -6.82 -0.67
N GLY A 95 -5.06 -5.91 -1.16
CA GLY A 95 -6.51 -6.01 -1.11
C GLY A 95 -7.05 -7.32 -1.66
N ARG A 96 -8.20 -7.71 -1.10
CA ARG A 96 -9.10 -8.71 -1.67
C ARG A 96 -9.54 -8.21 -3.04
N SER A 97 -9.38 -9.04 -4.06
CA SER A 97 -10.04 -8.89 -5.35
C SER A 97 -11.55 -8.87 -5.14
N VAL A 98 -12.18 -7.73 -5.45
CA VAL A 98 -13.56 -7.56 -5.95
C VAL A 98 -13.59 -6.35 -6.86
#